data_AF-U4L9J6-F1
#
_entry.id   AF-U4L9J6-F1
#
_cell.length_a   1.000
_cell.length_b   1.000
_cell.length_c   1.000
_cell.angle_alpha   90.00
_cell.angle_beta   90.00
_cell.angle_gamma   90.00
#
_symmetry.space_group_name_H-M   'P 1'
#
loop_
_entity.id
_entity.type
_entity.pdbx_description
1 polymer ?
#
loop_
_entity_poly.entity_id
_entity_poly.type
_entity_poly.pdbx_seq_one_letter_code
_entity_poly.pdbx_strand_id
1 'polypeptide(L)'
;MNQNLNVKVYIHSQFLSHVGFDVGNFDNLDGIAAAKPLNLTFRKTKTINDLFELIAEALDVQPEQLKLRKFVRRLNETIRPDDNLITDLEMNFETLEQLCIISFPECRLWLEVIKENEPQTHPFFKDPTPSNPHILVFLKYYDPLLPALFGMKHVYVNSTEKVVGLISFYD
;
A
#
# COMPACT_ATOMS: atom_id res chain seq x y z
N MET A 1 -26.51 1.63 14.18
CA MET A 1 -25.19 1.98 13.62
C MET A 1 -24.73 0.82 12.75
N ASN A 2 -24.03 1.08 11.64
CA ASN A 2 -23.47 0.02 10.80
C ASN A 2 -22.38 -0.72 11.59
N GLN A 3 -22.54 -2.04 11.78
CA GLN A 3 -21.60 -2.88 12.53
C GLN A 3 -20.41 -3.34 11.70
N ASN A 4 -20.44 -3.10 10.38
CA ASN A 4 -19.39 -3.49 9.46
C ASN A 4 -18.70 -2.26 8.86
N LEU A 5 -17.44 -2.45 8.47
CA LEU A 5 -16.65 -1.50 7.69
C LEU A 5 -16.23 -2.17 6.38
N ASN A 6 -16.43 -1.44 5.27
CA ASN A 6 -15.85 -1.81 3.99
C ASN A 6 -14.47 -1.18 3.87
N VAL A 7 -13.48 -1.99 3.50
CA VAL A 7 -12.11 -1.56 3.27
C VAL A 7 -11.67 -1.91 1.85
N LYS A 8 -10.96 -0.99 1.21
CA LYS A 8 -10.35 -1.17 -0.11
C LYS A 8 -8.84 -1.31 0.07
N VAL A 9 -8.29 -2.45 -0.28
CA VAL A 9 -6.86 -2.75 -0.11
C VAL A 9 -6.18 -2.87 -1.47
N TYR A 10 -5.12 -2.10 -1.69
CA TYR A 10 -4.18 -2.31 -2.79
C TYR A 10 -2.96 -3.08 -2.28
N ILE A 11 -2.59 -4.14 -3.01
CA ILE A 11 -1.27 -4.78 -2.90
C ILE A 11 -0.48 -4.57 -4.21
N HIS A 12 0.76 -5.06 -4.22
CA HIS A 12 1.68 -4.89 -5.34
C HIS A 12 1.10 -5.32 -6.70
N SER A 13 0.38 -6.45 -6.76
CA SER A 13 -0.17 -6.98 -8.03
C SER A 13 -1.19 -6.04 -8.69
N GLN A 14 -2.03 -5.35 -7.91
CA GLN A 14 -2.93 -4.33 -8.48
C GLN A 14 -2.16 -3.10 -8.97
N PHE A 15 -1.11 -2.69 -8.27
CA PHE A 15 -0.26 -1.58 -8.71
C PHE A 15 0.39 -1.86 -10.08
N LEU A 16 0.91 -3.08 -10.28
CA LEU A 16 1.46 -3.52 -11.57
C LEU A 16 0.43 -3.47 -12.70
N SER A 17 -0.81 -3.83 -12.40
CA SER A 17 -1.91 -3.86 -13.37
C SER A 17 -2.51 -2.47 -13.63
N HIS A 18 -2.20 -1.48 -12.80
CA HIS A 18 -2.80 -0.15 -12.87
C HIS A 18 -2.13 0.71 -13.94
N VAL A 19 -2.95 1.22 -14.86
CA VAL A 19 -2.55 2.14 -15.92
C VAL A 19 -3.03 3.55 -15.59
N GLY A 20 -2.11 4.51 -15.49
CA GLY A 20 -2.42 5.93 -15.30
C GLY A 20 -1.71 6.58 -14.12
N PHE A 21 -2.32 7.63 -13.55
CA PHE A 21 -1.77 8.38 -12.41
C PHE A 21 -1.97 7.67 -11.07
N ASP A 22 -1.20 8.08 -10.05
CA ASP A 22 -1.22 7.54 -8.68
C ASP A 22 -0.95 6.02 -8.58
N VAL A 23 -1.05 5.45 -7.36
CA VAL A 23 -0.79 4.02 -7.13
C VAL A 23 -1.94 3.15 -7.63
N GLY A 24 -3.15 3.70 -7.67
CA GLY A 24 -4.34 3.00 -8.11
C GLY A 24 -5.48 3.97 -8.30
N ASN A 25 -6.61 3.48 -8.82
CA ASN A 25 -7.85 4.24 -8.90
C ASN A 25 -8.95 3.52 -8.10
N PHE A 26 -9.41 4.14 -7.03
CA PHE A 26 -10.42 3.58 -6.13
C PHE A 26 -11.85 3.74 -6.63
N ASP A 27 -12.05 4.60 -7.63
CA ASP A 27 -13.34 5.05 -8.13
C ASP A 27 -13.60 4.56 -9.56
N ASN A 28 -12.61 3.92 -10.21
CA ASN A 28 -12.73 3.37 -11.56
C ASN A 28 -13.48 2.03 -11.57
N LEU A 29 -14.78 2.09 -11.83
CA LEU A 29 -15.64 0.91 -11.96
C LEU A 29 -15.38 0.11 -13.24
N ASP A 30 -14.89 0.76 -14.30
CA ASP A 30 -14.72 0.16 -15.64
C ASP A 30 -13.27 -0.31 -15.91
N GLY A 31 -12.39 -0.19 -14.91
CA GLY A 31 -11.00 -0.61 -15.01
C GLY A 31 -10.81 -2.12 -15.13
N ILE A 32 -9.61 -2.52 -15.55
CA ILE A 32 -9.17 -3.91 -15.59
C ILE A 32 -9.33 -4.52 -14.19
N ALA A 33 -9.96 -5.70 -14.11
CA ALA A 33 -10.26 -6.35 -12.83
C ALA A 33 -9.02 -6.55 -11.95
N ALA A 34 -7.89 -6.91 -12.56
CA ALA A 34 -6.61 -7.10 -11.88
C ALA A 34 -6.03 -5.80 -11.26
N ALA A 35 -6.46 -4.62 -11.72
CA ALA A 35 -6.06 -3.33 -11.19
C ALA A 35 -6.98 -2.80 -10.09
N LYS A 36 -8.11 -3.46 -9.81
CA LYS A 36 -9.07 -3.02 -8.80
C LYS A 36 -8.62 -3.43 -7.40
N PRO A 37 -8.85 -2.60 -6.37
CA PRO A 37 -8.53 -2.97 -5.00
C PRO A 37 -9.31 -4.21 -4.56
N LEU A 38 -8.75 -4.95 -3.63
CA LEU A 38 -9.47 -5.95 -2.86
C LEU A 38 -10.53 -5.24 -2.03
N ASN A 39 -11.81 -5.56 -2.25
CA ASN A 39 -12.92 -5.04 -1.47
C ASN A 39 -13.25 -6.06 -0.38
N LEU A 40 -12.95 -5.72 0.87
CA LEU A 40 -13.17 -6.60 2.03
C LEU A 40 -14.15 -5.93 2.99
N THR A 41 -14.91 -6.76 3.71
CA THR A 41 -15.85 -6.29 4.72
C THR A 41 -15.54 -6.97 6.04
N PHE A 42 -15.31 -6.16 7.07
CA PHE A 42 -15.01 -6.64 8.42
C PHE A 42 -16.06 -6.12 9.40
N ARG A 43 -16.34 -6.92 10.45
CA ARG A 43 -17.03 -6.39 11.63
C ARG A 43 -16.12 -5.35 12.28
N LYS A 44 -16.69 -4.25 12.78
CA LYS A 44 -15.91 -3.18 13.42
C LYS A 44 -15.12 -3.63 14.66
N THR A 45 -15.53 -4.74 15.28
CA THR A 45 -14.84 -5.36 16.42
C THR A 45 -13.62 -6.19 16.03
N LYS A 46 -13.42 -6.51 14.74
CA LYS A 46 -12.23 -7.20 14.25
C LYS A 46 -11.02 -6.25 14.33
N THR A 47 -9.81 -6.81 14.34
CA THR A 47 -8.54 -6.06 14.48
C THR A 47 -7.74 -6.04 13.19
N ILE A 48 -6.72 -5.17 13.10
CA ILE A 48 -5.76 -5.18 11.99
C ILE A 48 -5.07 -6.54 11.85
N ASN A 49 -4.84 -7.26 12.95
CA ASN A 49 -4.31 -8.62 12.91
C ASN A 49 -5.22 -9.58 12.12
N ASP A 50 -6.55 -9.50 12.28
CA ASP A 50 -7.50 -10.31 11.49
C ASP A 50 -7.38 -10.03 9.97
N LEU A 51 -7.07 -8.79 9.58
CA LEU A 51 -6.80 -8.44 8.17
C LEU A 51 -5.49 -9.06 7.68
N PHE A 52 -4.45 -9.01 8.52
CA PHE A 52 -3.14 -9.57 8.21
C PHE A 52 -3.23 -11.08 8.03
N GLU A 53 -3.86 -11.79 8.96
CA GLU A 53 -4.08 -13.23 8.88
C GLU A 53 -4.82 -13.63 7.60
N LEU A 54 -5.92 -12.93 7.27
CA LEU A 54 -6.69 -13.19 6.06
C LEU A 54 -5.85 -13.05 4.78
N ILE A 55 -5.05 -11.98 4.68
CA ILE A 55 -4.25 -11.72 3.47
C ILE A 55 -3.00 -12.60 3.45
N ALA A 56 -2.39 -12.86 4.59
CA ALA A 56 -1.26 -13.77 4.76
C ALA A 56 -1.61 -15.18 4.26
N GLU A 57 -2.77 -15.71 4.69
CA GLU A 57 -3.29 -17.00 4.21
C GLU A 57 -3.53 -16.98 2.70
N ALA A 58 -4.15 -15.93 2.16
CA ALA A 58 -4.45 -15.82 0.74
C ALA A 58 -3.20 -15.70 -0.16
N LEU A 59 -2.10 -15.19 0.38
CA LEU A 59 -0.85 -14.96 -0.34
C LEU A 59 0.25 -15.97 -0.02
N ASP A 60 -0.01 -16.93 0.89
CA ASP A 60 0.97 -17.90 1.39
C ASP A 60 2.23 -17.22 1.95
N VAL A 61 2.03 -16.22 2.83
CA VAL A 61 3.09 -15.49 3.55
C VAL A 61 2.78 -15.43 5.04
N GLN A 62 3.75 -15.03 5.85
CA GLN A 62 3.54 -14.79 7.28
C GLN A 62 3.04 -13.37 7.55
N PRO A 63 2.23 -13.13 8.61
CA PRO A 63 1.78 -11.78 8.99
C PRO A 63 2.92 -10.76 9.19
N GLU A 64 4.09 -11.20 9.66
CA GLU A 64 5.28 -10.34 9.84
C GLU A 64 5.90 -9.88 8.52
N GLN A 65 5.50 -10.50 7.39
CA GLN A 65 5.89 -10.08 6.05
C GLN A 65 4.97 -8.98 5.49
N LEU A 66 4.05 -8.46 6.30
CA LEU A 66 3.08 -7.45 5.89
C LEU A 66 3.33 -6.11 6.58
N LYS A 67 3.16 -5.01 5.84
CA LYS A 67 3.14 -3.65 6.38
C LYS A 67 1.94 -2.89 5.83
N LEU A 68 1.24 -2.19 6.72
CA LEU A 68 0.00 -1.49 6.37
C LEU A 68 0.16 0.02 6.46
N ARG A 69 -0.35 0.70 5.43
CA ARG A 69 -0.47 2.16 5.38
C ARG A 69 -1.90 2.51 4.99
N LYS A 70 -2.42 3.60 5.54
CA LYS A 70 -3.62 4.22 4.98
C LYS A 70 -3.26 5.05 3.76
N PHE A 71 -4.19 5.22 2.84
CA PHE A 71 -4.08 6.26 1.83
C PHE A 71 -4.50 7.62 2.43
N VAL A 72 -3.89 8.68 1.91
CA VAL A 72 -4.24 10.06 2.20
C VAL A 72 -4.42 10.84 0.91
N ARG A 73 -5.27 11.87 0.96
CA ARG A 73 -5.42 12.87 -0.10
C ARG A 73 -4.45 14.01 0.16
N ARG A 74 -3.57 14.31 -0.79
CA ARG A 74 -2.60 15.41 -0.71
C ARG A 74 -3.23 16.73 -1.18
N LEU A 75 -2.57 17.87 -0.91
CA LEU A 75 -3.03 19.21 -1.32
C LEU A 75 -3.22 19.38 -2.83
N ASN A 76 -2.50 18.59 -3.64
CA ASN A 76 -2.63 18.58 -5.10
C ASN A 76 -3.64 17.51 -5.58
N GLU A 77 -4.53 17.05 -4.71
CA GLU A 77 -5.58 16.06 -4.96
C GLU A 77 -5.11 14.64 -5.33
N THR A 78 -3.80 14.37 -5.31
CA THR A 78 -3.28 13.00 -5.49
C THR A 78 -3.59 12.13 -4.27
N ILE A 79 -3.81 10.84 -4.53
CA ILE A 79 -4.10 9.83 -3.49
C ILE A 79 -2.90 8.91 -3.35
N ARG A 80 -2.23 8.95 -2.19
CA ARG A 80 -0.97 8.22 -1.95
C ARG A 80 -0.97 7.50 -0.61
N PRO A 81 -0.23 6.39 -0.46
CA PRO A 81 0.04 5.81 0.84
C PRO A 81 0.68 6.86 1.77
N ASP A 82 0.27 6.86 3.03
CA ASP A 82 0.84 7.69 4.10
C ASP A 82 2.26 7.22 4.43
N ASP A 83 3.12 8.15 4.83
CA ASP A 83 4.47 7.84 5.29
C ASP A 83 4.47 7.14 6.65
N ASN A 84 3.38 7.25 7.41
CA ASN A 84 3.20 6.55 8.68
C ASN A 84 2.62 5.14 8.48
N LEU A 85 3.24 4.17 9.17
CA LEU A 85 2.74 2.80 9.23
C LEU A 85 1.64 2.68 10.28
N ILE A 86 0.68 1.80 10.03
CA ILE A 86 -0.24 1.30 11.06
C ILE A 86 0.46 0.13 11.73
N THR A 87 0.97 0.34 12.94
CA THR A 87 1.76 -0.65 13.70
C THR A 87 0.99 -1.33 14.81
N ASP A 88 -0.14 -0.75 15.25
CA ASP A 88 -1.00 -1.35 16.27
C ASP A 88 -1.89 -2.41 15.64
N LEU A 89 -1.47 -3.68 15.75
CA LEU A 89 -2.20 -4.82 15.18
C LEU A 89 -3.50 -5.13 15.94
N GLU A 90 -3.61 -4.70 17.20
CA GLU A 90 -4.81 -4.87 18.02
C GLU A 90 -5.84 -3.75 17.80
N MET A 91 -5.48 -2.71 17.04
CA MET A 91 -6.41 -1.66 16.63
C MET A 91 -7.62 -2.30 15.93
N ASN A 92 -8.81 -1.98 16.42
CA ASN A 92 -10.03 -2.47 15.81
C ASN A 92 -10.44 -1.63 14.58
N PHE A 93 -11.32 -2.19 13.76
CA PHE A 93 -11.82 -1.52 12.56
C PHE A 93 -12.69 -0.28 12.86
N GLU A 94 -13.27 -0.16 14.06
CA GLU A 94 -13.96 1.08 14.47
C GLU A 94 -12.99 2.25 14.61
N THR A 95 -11.85 2.04 15.27
CA THR A 95 -10.78 3.03 15.39
C THR A 95 -10.13 3.31 14.03
N LEU A 96 -9.90 2.26 13.22
CA LEU A 96 -9.37 2.43 11.87
C LEU A 96 -10.28 3.32 11.01
N GLU A 97 -11.60 3.11 11.07
CA GLU A 97 -12.58 3.93 10.34
C GLU A 97 -12.38 5.41 10.65
N GLN A 98 -12.25 5.77 11.92
CA GLN A 98 -12.02 7.16 12.35
C GLN A 98 -10.73 7.76 11.74
N LEU A 99 -9.67 6.96 11.57
CA LEU A 99 -8.40 7.39 10.97
C LEU A 99 -8.49 7.56 9.45
N CYS A 100 -9.33 6.78 8.78
CA CYS A 100 -9.53 6.80 7.33
C CYS A 100 -10.49 7.91 6.88
N ILE A 101 -11.60 8.09 7.61
CA ILE A 101 -12.73 8.90 7.14
C ILE A 101 -12.41 10.40 7.00
N ILE A 102 -11.30 10.83 7.63
CA ILE A 102 -10.74 12.16 7.47
C ILE A 102 -10.43 12.47 6.00
N SER A 103 -10.01 11.48 5.22
CA SER A 103 -9.58 11.65 3.82
C SER A 103 -10.60 11.19 2.79
N PHE A 104 -11.38 10.14 3.10
CA PHE A 104 -12.27 9.46 2.15
C PHE A 104 -13.52 8.92 2.86
N PRO A 105 -14.66 8.72 2.19
CA PRO A 105 -15.86 8.14 2.83
C PRO A 105 -15.68 6.66 3.21
N GLU A 106 -14.66 5.98 2.67
CA GLU A 106 -14.28 4.61 2.99
C GLU A 106 -12.81 4.49 3.41
N CYS A 107 -12.46 3.37 4.06
CA CYS A 107 -11.07 3.05 4.34
C CYS A 107 -10.35 2.56 3.07
N ARG A 108 -9.29 3.28 2.70
CA ARG A 108 -8.40 2.96 1.58
C ARG A 108 -7.01 2.64 2.15
N LEU A 109 -6.51 1.45 1.87
CA LEU A 109 -5.30 0.89 2.47
C LEU A 109 -4.32 0.42 1.40
N TRP A 110 -3.03 0.61 1.68
CA TRP A 110 -1.91 0.01 0.95
C TRP A 110 -1.27 -1.03 1.85
N LEU A 111 -1.17 -2.26 1.35
CA LEU A 111 -0.53 -3.37 2.05
C LEU A 111 0.73 -3.78 1.27
N GLU A 112 1.87 -3.54 1.89
CA GLU A 112 3.17 -4.01 1.42
C GLU A 112 3.35 -5.47 1.83
N VAL A 113 3.89 -6.28 0.92
CA VAL A 113 4.22 -7.69 1.15
C VAL A 113 5.67 -7.89 0.79
N ILE A 114 6.48 -8.37 1.73
CA ILE A 114 7.88 -8.69 1.48
C ILE A 114 8.06 -10.19 1.20
N LYS A 115 8.99 -10.54 0.31
CA LYS A 115 9.30 -11.94 0.01
C LYS A 115 10.04 -12.59 1.18
N GLU A 116 9.82 -13.90 1.38
CA GLU A 116 10.36 -14.69 2.50
C GLU A 116 11.89 -14.64 2.60
N ASN A 117 12.58 -14.50 1.46
CA ASN A 117 14.04 -14.56 1.38
C ASN A 117 14.74 -13.18 1.35
N GLU A 118 14.04 -12.10 1.65
CA GLU A 118 14.67 -10.78 1.75
C GLU A 118 15.56 -10.72 3.00
N PRO A 119 16.78 -10.15 2.91
CA PRO A 119 17.68 -10.09 4.05
C PRO A 119 17.07 -9.23 5.16
N GLN A 120 17.29 -9.59 6.43
CA GLN A 120 16.81 -8.80 7.60
C GLN A 120 17.37 -7.37 7.62
N THR A 121 18.42 -7.09 6.84
CA THR A 121 18.96 -5.74 6.63
C THR A 121 18.08 -4.87 5.73
N HIS A 122 17.12 -5.46 5.01
CA HIS A 122 16.23 -4.78 4.09
C HIS A 122 15.42 -3.69 4.82
N PRO A 123 15.26 -2.49 4.25
CA PRO A 123 14.58 -1.37 4.92
C PRO A 123 13.16 -1.67 5.39
N PHE A 124 12.46 -2.59 4.74
CA PHE A 124 11.15 -3.07 5.17
C PHE A 124 11.15 -3.55 6.63
N PHE A 125 12.19 -4.25 7.10
CA PHE A 125 12.23 -4.74 8.48
C PHE A 125 12.64 -3.69 9.51
N LYS A 126 12.90 -2.46 9.06
CA LYS A 126 13.31 -1.36 9.92
C LYS A 126 12.20 -0.34 9.98
N ASP A 127 11.91 0.16 11.18
CA ASP A 127 11.01 1.29 11.30
C ASP A 127 11.69 2.56 10.76
N PRO A 128 10.93 3.45 10.11
CA PRO A 128 11.44 4.73 9.69
C PRO A 128 11.77 5.56 10.93
N THR A 129 13.06 5.78 11.19
CA THR A 129 13.57 6.65 12.24
C THR A 129 14.37 7.78 11.59
N PRO A 130 14.62 8.91 12.29
CA PRO A 130 15.54 9.94 11.78
C PRO A 130 16.95 9.39 11.45
N SER A 131 17.37 8.32 12.13
CA SER A 131 18.62 7.60 11.87
C SER A 131 18.53 6.57 10.72
N ASN A 132 17.33 6.31 10.21
CA ASN A 132 17.04 5.36 9.15
C ASN A 132 16.07 5.99 8.12
N PRO A 133 16.54 6.98 7.34
CA PRO A 133 15.67 7.88 6.58
C PRO A 133 15.23 7.25 5.25
N HIS A 134 14.74 6.01 5.30
CA HIS A 134 14.21 5.31 4.14
C HIS A 134 12.80 5.78 3.81
N ILE A 135 12.55 6.01 2.53
CA ILE A 135 11.25 6.39 1.99
C ILE A 135 10.78 5.32 0.99
N LEU A 136 9.46 5.16 0.90
CA LEU A 136 8.82 4.27 -0.06
C LEU A 136 8.59 5.02 -1.38
N VAL A 137 9.18 4.54 -2.47
CA VAL A 137 9.07 5.13 -3.80
C VAL A 137 8.37 4.14 -4.74
N PHE A 138 7.36 4.63 -5.46
CA PHE A 138 6.65 3.89 -6.49
C PHE A 138 7.23 4.24 -7.87
N LEU A 139 7.65 3.21 -8.61
CA LEU A 139 8.22 3.33 -9.94
C LEU A 139 7.16 3.01 -10.99
N LYS A 140 7.05 3.89 -11.99
CA LYS A 140 6.20 3.67 -13.16
C LYS A 140 7.01 3.81 -14.43
N TYR A 141 6.66 3.01 -15.43
CA TYR A 141 7.21 3.08 -16.78
C TYR A 141 6.20 3.77 -17.70
N TYR A 142 6.67 4.72 -18.51
CA TYR A 142 5.89 5.33 -19.58
C TYR A 142 6.31 4.72 -20.91
N ASP A 143 5.37 4.09 -21.61
CA ASP A 143 5.61 3.59 -22.96
C ASP A 143 5.23 4.69 -23.98
N PRO A 144 6.17 5.23 -24.79
CA PRO A 144 5.86 6.24 -25.78
C PRO A 144 5.09 5.70 -27.00
N LEU A 145 5.10 4.39 -27.24
CA LEU A 145 4.37 3.73 -28.33
C LEU A 145 2.93 3.38 -27.91
N LEU A 146 2.75 3.06 -26.63
CA LEU A 146 1.45 2.88 -25.99
C LEU A 146 1.31 3.96 -24.91
N PRO A 147 0.80 5.18 -25.22
CA PRO A 147 0.92 6.37 -24.38
C PRO A 147 0.21 6.25 -23.03
N ALA A 148 0.83 5.49 -22.13
CA ALA A 148 0.25 4.93 -20.92
C ALA A 148 1.35 4.74 -19.87
N LEU A 149 0.96 4.89 -18.60
CA LEU A 149 1.85 4.74 -17.44
C LEU A 149 1.57 3.42 -16.74
N PHE A 150 2.54 2.51 -16.74
CA PHE A 150 2.45 1.18 -16.14
C PHE A 150 3.14 1.15 -14.79
N GLY A 151 2.55 0.49 -13.79
CA GLY A 151 3.23 0.21 -12.52
C GLY A 151 4.37 -0.79 -12.73
N MET A 152 5.55 -0.51 -12.16
CA MET A 152 6.71 -1.40 -12.26
C MET A 152 7.02 -2.08 -10.93
N LYS A 153 7.25 -1.30 -9.87
CA LYS A 153 7.39 -1.78 -8.49
C LYS A 153 7.39 -0.63 -7.48
N HIS A 154 7.43 -0.97 -6.20
CA HIS A 154 7.82 -0.04 -5.15
C HIS A 154 9.16 -0.46 -4.56
N VAL A 155 9.92 0.51 -4.07
CA VAL A 155 11.25 0.30 -3.47
C VAL A 155 11.44 1.17 -2.25
N TYR A 156 12.20 0.69 -1.28
CA TYR A 156 12.73 1.53 -0.21
C TYR A 156 14.07 2.11 -0.63
N VAL A 157 14.22 3.42 -0.48
CA VAL A 157 15.45 4.15 -0.84
C VAL A 157 15.82 5.08 0.29
N ASN A 158 17.11 5.32 0.53
CA ASN A 158 17.50 6.34 1.48
C ASN A 158 17.18 7.72 0.87
N SER A 159 16.38 8.53 1.58
CA SER A 159 15.96 9.86 1.11
C SER A 159 17.12 10.83 0.84
N THR A 160 18.33 10.54 1.34
CA THR A 160 19.54 11.34 1.09
C THR A 160 20.38 10.84 -0.08
N GLU A 161 20.05 9.67 -0.66
CA GLU A 161 20.77 9.11 -1.80
C GLU A 161 20.48 9.87 -3.10
N LYS A 162 21.44 9.80 -4.02
CA LYS A 162 21.29 10.37 -5.36
C LYS A 162 20.35 9.51 -6.20
N VAL A 163 19.54 10.16 -7.02
CA VAL A 163 18.59 9.52 -7.96
C VAL A 163 19.26 8.49 -8.88
N VAL A 164 20.55 8.66 -9.22
CA VAL A 164 21.31 7.68 -10.02
C VAL A 164 21.33 6.28 -9.41
N GLY A 165 21.21 6.16 -8.08
CA GLY A 165 21.09 4.86 -7.40
C GLY A 165 19.83 4.08 -7.79
N LEU A 166 18.79 4.76 -8.27
CA LEU A 166 17.55 4.12 -8.69
C LEU A 166 17.70 3.29 -9.97
N ILE A 167 18.75 3.51 -10.76
CA ILE A 167 18.98 2.80 -12.03
C ILE A 167 19.11 1.29 -11.80
N SER A 168 19.71 0.89 -10.68
CA SER A 168 19.85 -0.53 -10.27
C SER A 168 18.52 -1.27 -10.09
N PHE A 169 17.40 -0.54 -10.04
CA PHE A 169 16.07 -1.12 -9.94
C PHE A 169 15.38 -1.31 -11.30
N TYR A 170 16.01 -0.93 -12.42
CA TYR A 170 15.43 -1.08 -13.77
C TYR A 170 15.99 -2.29 -14.55
N ASP A 171 16.96 -3.01 -13.98
CA ASP A 171 17.44 -4.31 -14.48
C ASP A 171 16.43 -5.44 -14.17
#